data_AF-R1IB50-F1
#
_entry.id   AF-R1IB50-F1
#
_cell.length_a   1.000
_cell.length_b   1.000
_cell.length_c   1.000
_cell.angle_alpha   90.00
_cell.angle_beta   90.00
_cell.angle_gamma   90.00
#
_symmetry.space_group_name_H-M   'P 1'
#
loop_
_entity.id
_entity.type
_entity.pdbx_description
1 polymer ?
#
loop_
_entity_poly.entity_id
_entity_poly.type
_entity_poly.pdbx_seq_one_letter_code
_entity_poly.pdbx_strand_id
1 'polypeptide(L)'
;MGDGWRALRRRILTPDVSETSLDKRGFHKKSPQAQELLETVGEKFLLGYAHAVEARTPAQCEEWLGRIPEQFRGFAYEGAGMGYAMLDGLPFGGRRHIDDFVAGPGGTNQHYIILVGVGWAMARLPRFAWPKADRFDPLLRWLVLDGYGFHQAYFKTEKYVRQQYQEPGFPWPSKQYSEYSLRAMDQGIGRALWFICGTDVDLVTKTIAGFAPSRHGDLYAGVGLASTYACGVDEAELVELAERAGRHRGQLAQGSAFAADARV
;
A
#
# COMPACT_ATOMS: atom_id res chain seq x y z
N MET A 1 18.03 -6.09 19.60
CA MET A 1 17.11 -5.04 20.10
C MET A 1 17.94 -3.80 20.38
N GLY A 2 17.53 -2.63 19.89
CA GLY A 2 18.32 -1.40 20.01
C GLY A 2 18.03 -0.62 21.31
N ASP A 3 19.07 -0.08 21.96
CA ASP A 3 18.91 0.66 23.22
C ASP A 3 18.19 2.01 23.10
N GLY A 4 17.39 2.31 24.13
CA GLY A 4 16.92 3.61 24.58
C GLY A 4 16.07 4.41 23.58
N TRP A 5 16.73 5.31 22.84
CA TRP A 5 16.08 6.31 22.00
C TRP A 5 15.34 5.70 20.78
N ARG A 6 15.92 4.67 20.16
CA ARG A 6 15.33 4.07 18.94
C ARG A 6 14.13 3.19 19.26
N ALA A 7 14.19 2.44 20.37
CA ALA A 7 13.05 1.71 20.90
C ALA A 7 11.92 2.65 21.33
N LEU A 8 12.25 3.79 21.95
CA LEU A 8 11.29 4.83 22.29
C LEU A 8 10.67 5.46 21.03
N ARG A 9 11.48 5.79 20.03
CA ARG A 9 11.04 6.32 18.72
C ARG A 9 10.08 5.36 18.03
N ARG A 10 10.39 4.06 17.99
CA ARG A 10 9.49 3.02 17.47
C ARG A 10 8.16 3.06 18.21
N ARG A 11 8.18 3.09 19.55
CA ARG A 11 6.97 3.12 20.37
C ARG A 11 6.09 4.37 20.15
N ILE A 12 6.68 5.50 19.76
CA ILE A 12 5.95 6.75 19.48
C ILE A 12 5.41 6.78 18.04
N LEU A 13 6.19 6.30 17.07
CA LEU A 13 5.88 6.45 15.65
C LEU A 13 5.08 5.28 15.08
N THR A 14 5.26 4.07 15.61
CA THR A 14 4.54 2.89 15.12
C THR A 14 3.08 2.98 15.54
N PRO A 15 2.14 3.05 14.57
CA PRO A 15 0.72 2.98 14.88
C PRO A 15 0.40 1.69 15.64
N ASP A 16 -0.58 1.72 16.53
CA ASP A 16 -1.00 0.52 17.26
C ASP A 16 -1.46 -0.55 16.25
N VAL A 17 -1.04 -1.81 16.44
CA VAL A 17 -1.40 -2.95 15.58
C VAL A 17 -2.91 -3.12 15.44
N SER A 18 -3.64 -2.67 16.46
CA SER A 18 -5.08 -2.68 16.42
C SER A 18 -5.70 -1.68 15.42
N GLU A 19 -4.98 -0.61 15.00
CA GLU A 19 -5.47 0.30 13.95
C GLU A 19 -5.62 -0.38 12.58
N THR A 20 -4.96 -1.52 12.39
CA THR A 20 -5.06 -2.32 11.16
C THR A 20 -6.01 -3.50 11.24
N SER A 21 -6.59 -3.83 12.41
CA SER A 21 -7.49 -4.99 12.52
C SER A 21 -8.84 -4.75 11.84
N LEU A 22 -9.39 -5.78 11.21
CA LEU A 22 -10.68 -5.67 10.50
C LEU A 22 -11.81 -5.24 11.46
N ASP A 23 -11.76 -5.72 12.70
CA ASP A 23 -12.73 -5.43 13.77
C ASP A 23 -12.79 -3.94 14.11
N LYS A 24 -11.64 -3.30 14.33
CA LYS A 24 -11.61 -1.87 14.66
C LYS A 24 -12.01 -1.01 13.47
N ARG A 25 -11.76 -1.48 12.25
CA ARG A 25 -12.12 -0.79 11.02
C ARG A 25 -13.58 -1.02 10.59
N GLY A 26 -14.27 -2.01 11.17
CA GLY A 26 -15.62 -2.40 10.78
C GLY A 26 -15.67 -2.95 9.35
N PHE A 27 -14.58 -3.57 8.88
CA PHE A 27 -14.50 -4.15 7.54
C PHE A 27 -15.25 -5.48 7.45
N HIS A 28 -15.62 -5.84 6.22
CA HIS A 28 -16.32 -7.10 5.98
C HIS A 28 -15.39 -8.29 6.26
N LYS A 29 -15.95 -9.36 6.84
CA LYS A 29 -15.24 -10.60 7.17
C LYS A 29 -15.90 -11.74 6.41
N LYS A 30 -15.29 -12.17 5.29
CA LYS A 30 -15.83 -13.25 4.47
C LYS A 30 -15.73 -14.61 5.17
N SER A 31 -14.55 -14.93 5.68
CA SER A 31 -14.26 -16.20 6.37
C SER A 31 -13.15 -16.01 7.42
N PRO A 32 -13.03 -16.92 8.40
CA PRO A 32 -11.94 -16.88 9.38
C PRO A 32 -10.55 -16.90 8.73
N GLN A 33 -10.37 -17.68 7.65
CA GLN A 33 -9.09 -17.78 6.95
C GLN A 33 -8.74 -16.49 6.21
N ALA A 34 -9.72 -15.86 5.54
CA ALA A 34 -9.51 -14.56 4.90
C ALA A 34 -9.20 -13.49 5.93
N GLN A 35 -9.89 -13.49 7.07
CA GLN A 35 -9.60 -12.58 8.17
C GLN A 35 -8.18 -12.76 8.70
N GLU A 36 -7.78 -13.99 9.05
CA GLU A 36 -6.43 -14.29 9.57
C GLU A 36 -5.35 -13.86 8.57
N LEU A 37 -5.55 -14.10 7.28
CA LEU A 37 -4.64 -13.69 6.23
C LEU A 37 -4.48 -12.16 6.17
N LEU A 38 -5.59 -11.42 6.09
CA LEU A 38 -5.55 -9.95 6.00
C LEU A 38 -4.97 -9.31 7.27
N GLU A 39 -5.28 -9.86 8.45
CA GLU A 39 -4.69 -9.42 9.71
C GLU A 39 -3.19 -9.73 9.78
N THR A 40 -2.75 -10.90 9.32
CA THR A 40 -1.34 -11.25 9.24
C THR A 40 -0.58 -10.32 8.29
N VAL A 41 -1.18 -9.97 7.14
CA VAL A 41 -0.62 -8.98 6.21
C VAL A 41 -0.42 -7.63 6.90
N GLY A 42 -1.44 -7.14 7.62
CA GLY A 42 -1.33 -5.90 8.40
C GLY A 42 -0.27 -5.96 9.49
N GLU A 43 -0.16 -7.08 10.20
CA GLU A 43 0.86 -7.32 11.22
C GLU A 43 2.27 -7.24 10.61
N LYS A 44 2.52 -7.91 9.48
CA LYS A 44 3.85 -7.90 8.84
C LYS A 44 4.21 -6.54 8.25
N PHE A 45 3.23 -5.80 7.72
CA PHE A 45 3.42 -4.40 7.35
C PHE A 45 3.91 -3.57 8.55
N LEU A 46 3.24 -3.64 9.69
CA LEU A 46 3.63 -2.88 10.88
C LEU A 46 4.96 -3.34 11.48
N LEU A 47 5.26 -4.63 11.39
CA LEU A 47 6.56 -5.18 11.77
C LEU A 47 7.69 -4.57 10.91
N GLY A 48 7.47 -4.48 9.60
CA GLY A 48 8.41 -3.84 8.68
C GLY A 48 8.61 -2.35 8.96
N TYR A 49 7.51 -1.63 9.22
CA TYR A 49 7.58 -0.23 9.67
C TYR A 49 8.42 -0.10 10.94
N ALA A 50 8.14 -0.93 11.94
CA ALA A 50 8.86 -0.98 13.21
C ALA A 50 10.36 -1.26 13.02
N HIS A 51 10.71 -2.19 12.12
CA HIS A 51 12.11 -2.48 11.79
C HIS A 51 12.81 -1.27 11.18
N ALA A 52 12.21 -0.58 10.21
CA ALA A 52 12.81 0.61 9.60
C ALA A 52 13.04 1.73 10.62
N VAL A 53 12.07 2.00 11.49
CA VAL A 53 12.21 3.06 12.51
C VAL A 53 13.12 2.68 13.67
N GLU A 54 13.45 1.40 13.88
CA GLU A 54 14.36 0.96 14.94
C GLU A 54 15.80 0.74 14.43
N ALA A 55 15.97 0.24 13.21
CA ALA A 55 17.25 -0.17 12.65
C ALA A 55 18.29 0.95 12.64
N ARG A 56 19.56 0.56 12.81
CA ARG A 56 20.74 1.44 12.76
C ARG A 56 21.12 1.84 11.35
N THR A 57 20.98 0.91 10.42
CA THR A 57 21.32 1.06 9.01
C THR A 57 20.27 0.36 8.16
N PRO A 58 20.13 0.72 6.87
CA PRO A 58 19.30 -0.03 5.93
C PRO A 58 19.62 -1.52 5.89
N ALA A 59 20.91 -1.88 5.87
CA ALA A 59 21.35 -3.28 5.88
C ALA A 59 20.86 -4.07 7.11
N GLN A 60 20.85 -3.45 8.30
CA GLN A 60 20.29 -4.09 9.49
C GLN A 60 18.78 -4.28 9.37
N CYS A 61 18.05 -3.32 8.79
CA CYS A 61 16.63 -3.49 8.54
C CYS A 61 16.38 -4.64 7.55
N GLU A 62 17.13 -4.70 6.45
CA GLU A 62 17.04 -5.78 5.46
C GLU A 62 17.31 -7.15 6.09
N GLU A 63 18.31 -7.26 6.98
CA GLU A 63 18.58 -8.50 7.71
C GLU A 63 17.36 -8.97 8.52
N TRP A 64 16.67 -8.05 9.20
CA TRP A 64 15.46 -8.37 9.96
C TRP A 64 14.27 -8.71 9.06
N LEU A 65 14.08 -7.98 7.97
CA LEU A 65 13.06 -8.25 6.96
C LEU A 65 13.28 -9.62 6.30
N GLY A 66 14.53 -10.03 6.07
CA GLY A 66 14.88 -11.33 5.51
C GLY A 66 14.41 -12.53 6.34
N ARG A 67 14.19 -12.33 7.65
CA ARG A 67 13.69 -13.37 8.57
C ARG A 67 12.17 -13.56 8.48
N ILE A 68 11.46 -12.66 7.81
CA ILE A 68 10.01 -12.76 7.60
C ILE A 68 9.75 -13.78 6.49
N PRO A 69 8.75 -14.68 6.64
CA PRO A 69 8.36 -15.63 5.60
C PRO A 69 8.17 -14.94 4.25
N GLU A 70 8.69 -15.54 3.19
CA GLU A 70 8.72 -14.97 1.85
C GLU A 70 7.34 -14.47 1.38
N GLN A 71 6.29 -15.24 1.66
CA GLN A 71 4.91 -14.90 1.33
C GLN A 71 4.43 -13.55 1.90
N PHE A 72 5.02 -13.07 3.00
CA PHE A 72 4.66 -11.80 3.64
C PHE A 72 5.77 -10.75 3.62
N ARG A 73 6.95 -11.11 3.10
CA ARG A 73 8.14 -10.27 3.17
C ARG A 73 7.94 -8.95 2.46
N GLY A 74 7.27 -8.96 1.30
CA GLY A 74 6.99 -7.74 0.56
C GLY A 74 6.11 -6.75 1.32
N PHE A 75 5.08 -7.21 2.06
CA PHE A 75 4.30 -6.32 2.93
C PHE A 75 5.16 -5.67 4.03
N ALA A 76 6.14 -6.40 4.56
CA ALA A 76 7.08 -5.83 5.50
C ALA A 76 8.03 -4.82 4.84
N TYR A 77 8.45 -5.04 3.58
CA TYR A 77 9.17 -4.02 2.80
C TYR A 77 8.31 -2.78 2.52
N GLU A 78 6.99 -2.94 2.29
CA GLU A 78 6.04 -1.81 2.17
C GLU A 78 6.05 -0.98 3.45
N GLY A 79 5.88 -1.64 4.59
CA GLY A 79 5.92 -0.99 5.90
C GLY A 79 7.26 -0.32 6.19
N ALA A 80 8.37 -0.96 5.82
CA ALA A 80 9.70 -0.37 5.95
C ALA A 80 9.86 0.89 5.09
N GLY A 81 9.35 0.88 3.85
CA GLY A 81 9.26 2.06 2.99
C GLY A 81 8.46 3.19 3.64
N MET A 82 7.32 2.89 4.25
CA MET A 82 6.58 3.88 5.05
C MET A 82 7.41 4.40 6.22
N GLY A 83 8.09 3.53 6.97
CA GLY A 83 8.89 3.89 8.14
C GLY A 83 10.04 4.85 7.79
N TYR A 84 10.80 4.55 6.75
CA TYR A 84 11.90 5.41 6.30
C TYR A 84 11.40 6.73 5.70
N ALA A 85 10.29 6.72 4.96
CA ALA A 85 9.69 7.96 4.44
C ALA A 85 9.18 8.87 5.57
N MET A 86 8.61 8.28 6.63
CA MET A 86 8.25 9.03 7.84
C MET A 86 9.48 9.66 8.49
N LEU A 87 10.61 8.94 8.59
CA LEU A 87 11.86 9.49 9.12
C LEU A 87 12.42 10.63 8.26
N ASP A 88 12.37 10.49 6.92
CA ASP A 88 12.80 11.53 5.97
C ASP A 88 11.93 12.80 6.07
N GLY A 89 10.68 12.66 6.50
CA GLY A 89 9.73 13.76 6.70
C GLY A 89 9.86 14.50 8.05
N LEU A 90 10.63 13.97 9.03
CA LEU A 90 10.77 14.60 10.34
C LEU A 90 11.72 15.81 10.31
N PRO A 91 11.39 16.92 10.99
CA PRO A 91 12.33 18.01 11.19
C PRO A 91 13.54 17.45 11.96
N PHE A 92 14.75 17.62 11.41
CA PHE A 92 16.03 17.10 11.94
C PHE A 92 16.33 15.60 11.70
N GLY A 93 15.49 14.89 10.93
CA GLY A 93 15.84 13.58 10.38
C GLY A 93 16.84 13.68 9.22
N GLY A 94 17.61 12.61 8.98
CA GLY A 94 18.27 12.41 7.69
C GLY A 94 17.21 12.36 6.56
N ARG A 95 17.56 12.78 5.35
CA ARG A 95 16.64 12.88 4.20
C ARG A 95 16.86 11.83 3.12
N ARG A 96 17.73 10.86 3.38
CA ARG A 96 18.19 9.87 2.41
C ARG A 96 17.87 8.44 2.83
N HIS A 97 17.03 8.24 3.85
CA HIS A 97 16.78 6.88 4.31
C HIS A 97 16.11 6.03 3.23
N ILE A 98 15.18 6.62 2.47
CA ILE A 98 14.57 5.93 1.33
C ILE A 98 15.59 5.64 0.23
N ASP A 99 16.37 6.63 -0.19
CA ASP A 99 17.38 6.45 -1.24
C ASP A 99 18.40 5.36 -0.85
N ASP A 100 18.91 5.42 0.38
CA ASP A 100 19.89 4.47 0.92
C ASP A 100 19.27 3.06 1.08
N PHE A 101 17.96 2.95 1.36
CA PHE A 101 17.25 1.67 1.47
C PHE A 101 16.96 1.05 0.10
N VAL A 102 16.46 1.83 -0.87
CA VAL A 102 16.19 1.35 -2.23
C VAL A 102 17.49 0.94 -2.94
N ALA A 103 18.60 1.62 -2.67
CA ALA A 103 19.92 1.26 -3.20
C ALA A 103 20.51 -0.03 -2.59
N GLY A 104 19.90 -0.56 -1.52
CA GLY A 104 20.31 -1.81 -0.89
C GLY A 104 19.94 -3.05 -1.73
N PRO A 105 20.57 -4.22 -1.46
CA PRO A 105 20.26 -5.47 -2.16
C PRO A 105 18.79 -5.89 -2.05
N GLY A 106 18.18 -5.77 -0.85
CA GLY A 106 16.76 -6.06 -0.65
C GLY A 106 15.87 -4.98 -1.25
N GLY A 107 16.30 -3.72 -1.15
CA GLY A 107 15.65 -2.57 -1.77
C GLY A 107 15.49 -2.67 -3.28
N THR A 108 16.51 -3.18 -3.99
CA THR A 108 16.49 -3.30 -5.46
C THR A 108 15.40 -4.27 -5.92
N ASN A 109 15.21 -5.39 -5.22
CA ASN A 109 14.20 -6.39 -5.61
C ASN A 109 12.78 -5.99 -5.17
N GLN A 110 12.64 -5.15 -4.15
CA GLN A 110 11.34 -4.78 -3.56
C GLN A 110 10.95 -3.31 -3.82
N HIS A 111 11.64 -2.66 -4.76
CA HIS A 111 11.54 -1.21 -4.98
C HIS A 111 10.11 -0.74 -5.30
N TYR A 112 9.31 -1.54 -6.01
CA TYR A 112 7.90 -1.22 -6.28
C TYR A 112 7.09 -1.03 -5.00
N ILE A 113 7.16 -2.01 -4.10
CA ILE A 113 6.36 -2.03 -2.88
C ILE A 113 6.91 -1.05 -1.84
N ILE A 114 8.21 -0.76 -1.85
CA ILE A 114 8.79 0.32 -1.03
C ILE A 114 8.17 1.68 -1.41
N LEU A 115 8.02 1.99 -2.71
CA LEU A 115 7.41 3.24 -3.18
C LEU A 115 5.92 3.34 -2.78
N VAL A 116 5.19 2.23 -2.76
CA VAL A 116 3.84 2.18 -2.19
C VAL A 116 3.88 2.61 -0.71
N GLY A 117 4.81 2.08 0.07
CA GLY A 117 5.03 2.48 1.46
C GLY A 117 5.30 3.98 1.65
N VAL A 118 6.07 4.58 0.74
CA VAL A 118 6.29 6.05 0.73
C VAL A 118 4.96 6.81 0.59
N GLY A 119 4.03 6.29 -0.21
CA GLY A 119 2.67 6.84 -0.37
C GLY A 119 1.86 6.88 0.93
N TRP A 120 1.96 5.82 1.75
CA TRP A 120 1.34 5.78 3.07
C TRP A 120 1.90 6.87 4.00
N ALA A 121 3.22 7.06 3.98
CA ALA A 121 3.85 8.13 4.76
C ALA A 121 3.38 9.51 4.27
N MET A 122 3.30 9.71 2.95
CA MET A 122 2.80 10.96 2.35
C MET A 122 1.36 11.30 2.79
N ALA A 123 0.51 10.30 3.01
CA ALA A 123 -0.86 10.49 3.50
C ALA A 123 -0.93 10.94 4.98
N ARG A 124 0.14 10.74 5.76
CA ARG A 124 0.24 11.14 7.18
C ARG A 124 1.10 12.38 7.39
N LEU A 125 2.06 12.64 6.51
CA LEU A 125 2.94 13.79 6.60
C LEU A 125 2.24 15.08 6.14
N PRO A 126 2.57 16.24 6.75
CA PRO A 126 2.12 17.52 6.22
C PRO A 126 2.73 17.77 4.83
N ARG A 127 2.00 18.50 3.98
CA ARG A 127 2.34 18.71 2.56
C ARG A 127 3.76 19.25 2.33
N PHE A 128 4.29 20.08 3.22
CA PHE A 128 5.64 20.63 3.09
C PHE A 128 6.74 19.58 3.32
N ALA A 129 6.41 18.45 3.93
CA ALA A 129 7.32 17.33 4.20
C ALA A 129 7.16 16.18 3.19
N TRP A 130 6.30 16.35 2.18
CA TRP A 130 6.14 15.33 1.13
C TRP A 130 7.43 15.14 0.34
N PRO A 131 7.73 13.90 -0.09
CA PRO A 131 8.89 13.64 -0.90
C PRO A 131 8.75 14.33 -2.26
N LYS A 132 9.85 14.90 -2.76
CA LYS A 132 9.85 15.54 -4.07
C LYS A 132 9.77 14.48 -5.16
N ALA A 133 8.92 14.72 -6.16
CA ALA A 133 8.66 13.75 -7.22
C ALA A 133 9.87 13.47 -8.13
N ASP A 134 10.80 14.43 -8.25
CA ASP A 134 12.03 14.33 -9.04
C ASP A 134 13.08 13.38 -8.44
N ARG A 135 12.88 12.93 -7.20
CA ARG A 135 13.72 11.92 -6.56
C ARG A 135 13.38 10.48 -6.97
N PHE A 136 12.23 10.30 -7.61
CA PHE A 136 11.76 8.98 -8.04
C PHE A 136 11.84 8.85 -9.55
N ASP A 137 12.01 7.62 -10.01
CA ASP A 137 11.90 7.31 -11.43
C ASP A 137 10.53 7.81 -11.98
N PRO A 138 10.50 8.52 -13.14
CA PRO A 138 9.27 9.09 -13.69
C PRO A 138 8.14 8.09 -13.96
N LEU A 139 8.48 6.82 -14.22
CA LEU A 139 7.52 5.74 -14.41
C LEU A 139 7.06 5.18 -13.06
N LEU A 140 7.97 4.97 -12.11
CA LEU A 140 7.64 4.29 -10.85
C LEU A 140 7.01 5.19 -9.79
N ARG A 141 7.20 6.51 -9.89
CA ARG A 141 6.67 7.49 -8.91
C ARG A 141 5.16 7.38 -8.69
N TRP A 142 4.40 6.87 -9.66
CA TRP A 142 2.95 6.69 -9.52
C TRP A 142 2.57 5.66 -8.46
N LEU A 143 3.47 4.74 -8.10
CA LEU A 143 3.28 3.81 -6.97
C LEU A 143 3.18 4.53 -5.63
N VAL A 144 3.77 5.73 -5.50
CA VAL A 144 3.57 6.60 -4.33
C VAL A 144 2.10 7.04 -4.24
N LEU A 145 1.46 7.34 -5.37
CA LEU A 145 0.04 7.71 -5.37
C LEU A 145 -0.88 6.51 -5.22
N ASP A 146 -0.49 5.35 -5.72
CA ASP A 146 -1.16 4.09 -5.41
C ASP A 146 -1.17 3.84 -3.89
N GLY A 147 -0.02 3.88 -3.22
CA GLY A 147 0.04 3.76 -1.76
C GLY A 147 -0.73 4.86 -1.00
N TYR A 148 -0.70 6.10 -1.51
CA TYR A 148 -1.49 7.19 -0.94
C TYR A 148 -2.99 6.92 -1.05
N GLY A 149 -3.46 6.50 -2.23
CA GLY A 149 -4.86 6.16 -2.49
C GLY A 149 -5.33 5.00 -1.64
N PHE A 150 -4.49 3.96 -1.49
CA PHE A 150 -4.74 2.84 -0.59
C PHE A 150 -4.97 3.35 0.83
N HIS A 151 -4.02 4.12 1.36
CA HIS A 151 -4.12 4.66 2.73
C HIS A 151 -5.40 5.48 2.92
N GLN A 152 -5.73 6.37 1.97
CA GLN A 152 -6.95 7.19 2.07
C GLN A 152 -8.21 6.32 2.09
N ALA A 153 -8.35 5.32 1.22
CA ALA A 153 -9.49 4.41 1.24
C ALA A 153 -9.54 3.55 2.50
N TYR A 154 -8.39 3.03 2.96
CA TYR A 154 -8.30 2.17 4.13
C TYR A 154 -8.68 2.93 5.41
N PHE A 155 -8.13 4.12 5.64
CA PHE A 155 -8.37 4.87 6.88
C PHE A 155 -9.56 5.82 6.83
N LYS A 156 -9.97 6.28 5.64
CA LYS A 156 -11.07 7.23 5.44
C LYS A 156 -12.12 6.66 4.46
N THR A 157 -12.50 5.40 4.69
CA THR A 157 -13.42 4.61 3.85
C THR A 157 -14.73 5.33 3.55
N GLU A 158 -15.34 5.97 4.56
CA GLU A 158 -16.56 6.76 4.35
C GLU A 158 -16.37 7.85 3.28
N LYS A 159 -15.26 8.61 3.36
CA LYS A 159 -14.97 9.70 2.44
C LYS A 159 -14.58 9.22 1.04
N TYR A 160 -13.62 8.29 0.94
CA TYR A 160 -13.03 7.93 -0.36
C TYR A 160 -13.75 6.77 -1.07
N VAL A 161 -14.46 5.92 -0.33
CA VAL A 161 -15.20 4.78 -0.89
C VAL A 161 -16.70 5.06 -0.95
N ARG A 162 -17.34 5.44 0.17
CA ARG A 162 -18.79 5.65 0.20
C ARG A 162 -19.21 6.95 -0.50
N GLN A 163 -18.53 8.04 -0.18
CA GLN A 163 -18.76 9.36 -0.81
C GLN A 163 -17.95 9.55 -2.10
N GLN A 164 -17.08 8.59 -2.44
CA GLN A 164 -16.28 8.58 -3.67
C GLN A 164 -15.45 9.85 -3.91
N TYR A 165 -15.06 10.55 -2.84
CA TYR A 165 -14.35 11.81 -2.94
C TYR A 165 -13.05 11.69 -3.74
N GLN A 166 -12.80 12.67 -4.61
CA GLN A 166 -11.54 12.85 -5.34
C GLN A 166 -10.90 14.17 -4.92
N GLU A 167 -9.57 14.24 -4.85
CA GLU A 167 -8.83 15.44 -4.47
C GLU A 167 -8.64 16.37 -5.68
N PRO A 168 -9.44 17.45 -5.83
CA PRO A 168 -9.39 18.27 -7.03
C PRO A 168 -8.06 19.02 -7.07
N GLY A 169 -7.39 18.97 -8.22
CA GLY A 169 -6.11 19.66 -8.41
C GLY A 169 -5.00 19.15 -7.48
N PHE A 170 -4.97 17.83 -7.24
CA PHE A 170 -3.91 17.19 -6.44
C PHE A 170 -2.52 17.65 -6.94
N PRO A 171 -1.66 18.17 -6.05
CA PRO A 171 -0.52 19.00 -6.45
C PRO A 171 0.72 18.21 -6.87
N TRP A 172 0.77 16.91 -6.54
CA TRP A 172 1.92 16.04 -6.75
C TRP A 172 1.61 15.05 -7.88
N PRO A 173 2.55 14.74 -8.79
CA PRO A 173 3.95 15.20 -8.82
C PRO A 173 4.08 16.63 -9.36
N SER A 174 3.10 17.09 -10.12
CA SER A 174 2.92 18.49 -10.50
C SER A 174 1.46 18.71 -10.93
N LYS A 175 1.00 19.97 -10.94
CA LYS A 175 -0.37 20.32 -11.37
C LYS A 175 -0.71 19.85 -12.80
N GLN A 176 0.30 19.74 -13.67
CA GLN A 176 0.15 19.27 -15.05
C GLN A 176 -0.39 17.84 -15.12
N TYR A 177 -0.10 17.01 -14.12
CA TYR A 177 -0.51 15.61 -14.08
C TYR A 177 -1.64 15.34 -13.09
N SER A 178 -2.40 16.38 -12.69
CA SER A 178 -3.44 16.25 -11.66
C SER A 178 -4.50 15.20 -12.02
N GLU A 179 -4.90 15.11 -13.29
CA GLU A 179 -5.86 14.09 -13.76
C GLU A 179 -5.31 12.66 -13.61
N TYR A 180 -4.07 12.41 -14.07
CA TYR A 180 -3.46 11.09 -13.95
C TYR A 180 -3.16 10.74 -12.47
N SER A 181 -2.90 11.74 -11.63
CA SER A 181 -2.70 11.55 -10.19
C SER A 181 -3.94 10.93 -9.54
N LEU A 182 -5.14 11.35 -9.94
CA LEU A 182 -6.39 10.74 -9.48
C LEU A 182 -6.52 9.29 -9.91
N ARG A 183 -6.08 8.94 -11.11
CA ARG A 183 -6.10 7.56 -11.63
C ARG A 183 -5.14 6.64 -10.88
N ALA A 184 -3.93 7.11 -10.61
CA ALA A 184 -2.96 6.36 -9.79
C ALA A 184 -3.47 6.16 -8.35
N MET A 185 -4.13 7.17 -7.77
CA MET A 185 -4.81 7.01 -6.47
C MET A 185 -5.97 6.00 -6.55
N ASP A 186 -6.74 5.96 -7.64
CA ASP A 186 -7.81 4.99 -7.83
C ASP A 186 -7.32 3.54 -7.89
N GLN A 187 -6.11 3.29 -8.42
CA GLN A 187 -5.48 1.97 -8.35
C GLN A 187 -5.21 1.57 -6.89
N GLY A 188 -4.72 2.51 -6.09
CA GLY A 188 -4.57 2.35 -4.65
C GLY A 188 -5.87 2.07 -3.92
N ILE A 189 -6.93 2.82 -4.26
CA ILE A 189 -8.27 2.61 -3.72
C ILE A 189 -8.77 1.22 -4.10
N GLY A 190 -8.59 0.79 -5.34
CA GLY A 190 -8.93 -0.54 -5.82
C GLY A 190 -8.26 -1.65 -5.01
N ARG A 191 -6.95 -1.52 -4.77
CA ARG A 191 -6.22 -2.43 -3.87
C ARG A 191 -6.84 -2.45 -2.47
N ALA A 192 -7.16 -1.29 -1.90
CA ALA A 192 -7.76 -1.20 -0.57
C ALA A 192 -9.16 -1.84 -0.52
N LEU A 193 -9.95 -1.79 -1.60
CA LEU A 193 -11.26 -2.45 -1.66
C LEU A 193 -11.15 -3.96 -1.40
N TRP A 194 -10.07 -4.61 -1.83
CA TRP A 194 -9.84 -6.03 -1.54
C TRP A 194 -9.82 -6.33 -0.04
N PHE A 195 -9.21 -5.44 0.75
CA PHE A 195 -9.14 -5.54 2.21
C PHE A 195 -10.44 -5.11 2.88
N ILE A 196 -11.03 -3.99 2.43
CA ILE A 196 -12.27 -3.42 2.99
C ILE A 196 -13.45 -4.39 2.82
N CYS A 197 -13.50 -5.07 1.67
CA CYS A 197 -14.50 -6.08 1.36
C CYS A 197 -14.11 -7.49 1.81
N GLY A 198 -13.00 -7.66 2.54
CA GLY A 198 -12.63 -8.94 3.14
C GLY A 198 -12.39 -10.07 2.15
N THR A 199 -11.82 -9.76 0.98
CA THR A 199 -11.60 -10.68 -0.16
C THR A 199 -12.86 -11.28 -0.77
N ASP A 200 -14.04 -10.72 -0.49
CA ASP A 200 -15.31 -11.14 -1.09
C ASP A 200 -15.48 -10.55 -2.49
N VAL A 201 -15.46 -11.43 -3.50
CA VAL A 201 -15.55 -11.06 -4.92
C VAL A 201 -16.89 -10.40 -5.26
N ASP A 202 -18.00 -10.87 -4.70
CA ASP A 202 -19.31 -10.25 -4.93
C ASP A 202 -19.34 -8.84 -4.35
N LEU A 203 -18.86 -8.69 -3.11
CA LEU A 203 -18.87 -7.39 -2.45
C LEU A 203 -17.90 -6.39 -3.09
N VAL A 204 -16.70 -6.81 -3.49
CA VAL A 204 -15.73 -5.95 -4.21
C VAL A 204 -16.32 -5.47 -5.52
N THR A 205 -16.88 -6.38 -6.32
CA THR A 205 -17.41 -6.04 -7.65
C THR A 205 -18.67 -5.16 -7.56
N LYS A 206 -19.56 -5.43 -6.60
CA LYS A 206 -20.69 -4.55 -6.29
C LYS A 206 -20.26 -3.17 -5.80
N THR A 207 -19.19 -3.10 -5.01
CA THR A 207 -18.64 -1.83 -4.52
C THR A 207 -18.08 -1.02 -5.69
N ILE A 208 -17.30 -1.64 -6.60
CA ILE A 208 -16.78 -0.98 -7.81
C ILE A 208 -17.92 -0.49 -8.70
N ALA A 209 -18.97 -1.29 -8.90
CA ALA A 209 -20.12 -0.90 -9.73
C ALA A 209 -20.81 0.38 -9.24
N GLY A 210 -20.70 0.70 -7.94
CA GLY A 210 -21.18 1.96 -7.38
C GLY A 210 -20.35 3.19 -7.76
N PHE A 211 -19.08 3.03 -8.13
CA PHE A 211 -18.21 4.14 -8.55
C PHE A 211 -18.61 4.71 -9.91
N ALA A 212 -18.21 5.95 -10.19
CA ALA A 212 -18.29 6.52 -11.53
C ALA A 212 -17.62 5.60 -12.57
N PRO A 213 -18.26 5.30 -13.72
CA PRO A 213 -17.75 4.34 -14.71
C PRO A 213 -16.34 4.64 -15.25
N SER A 214 -15.91 5.90 -15.23
CA SER A 214 -14.57 6.31 -15.64
C SER A 214 -13.46 5.80 -14.71
N ARG A 215 -13.79 5.45 -13.46
CA ARG A 215 -12.84 5.00 -12.43
C ARG A 215 -12.69 3.48 -12.37
N HIS A 216 -13.65 2.74 -12.94
CA HIS A 216 -13.71 1.27 -12.84
C HIS A 216 -12.42 0.61 -13.33
N GLY A 217 -11.85 1.08 -14.44
CA GLY A 217 -10.62 0.50 -14.97
C GLY A 217 -9.45 0.55 -13.98
N ASP A 218 -9.21 1.71 -13.37
CA ASP A 218 -8.13 1.89 -12.39
C ASP A 218 -8.42 1.12 -11.09
N LEU A 219 -9.68 1.10 -10.62
CA LEU A 219 -10.09 0.29 -9.47
C LEU A 219 -9.88 -1.21 -9.71
N TYR A 220 -10.23 -1.73 -10.89
CA TYR A 220 -9.99 -3.13 -11.24
C TYR A 220 -8.51 -3.46 -11.38
N ALA A 221 -7.67 -2.54 -11.88
CA ALA A 221 -6.22 -2.72 -11.85
C ALA A 221 -5.71 -2.90 -10.42
N GLY A 222 -6.18 -2.07 -9.49
CA GLY A 222 -5.86 -2.19 -8.08
C GLY A 222 -6.32 -3.53 -7.47
N VAL A 223 -7.57 -3.92 -7.75
CA VAL A 223 -8.09 -5.21 -7.27
C VAL A 223 -7.30 -6.38 -7.82
N GLY A 224 -6.94 -6.38 -9.10
CA GLY A 224 -6.16 -7.46 -9.72
C GLY A 224 -4.77 -7.60 -9.10
N LEU A 225 -4.13 -6.48 -8.76
CA LEU A 225 -2.89 -6.47 -8.01
C LEU A 225 -3.11 -7.09 -6.62
N ALA A 226 -4.09 -6.61 -5.85
CA ALA A 226 -4.33 -7.09 -4.49
C ALA A 226 -4.76 -8.57 -4.43
N SER A 227 -5.61 -9.03 -5.36
CA SER A 227 -6.06 -10.43 -5.41
C SER A 227 -4.93 -11.39 -5.74
N THR A 228 -3.96 -10.97 -6.57
CA THR A 228 -2.78 -11.79 -6.90
C THR A 228 -1.68 -11.67 -5.84
N TYR A 229 -1.51 -10.49 -5.23
CA TYR A 229 -0.44 -10.25 -4.27
C TYR A 229 -0.81 -10.69 -2.85
N ALA A 230 -2.01 -10.38 -2.36
CA ALA A 230 -2.46 -10.76 -1.02
C ALA A 230 -3.18 -12.11 -0.99
N CYS A 231 -3.76 -12.56 -2.11
CA CYS A 231 -4.60 -13.76 -2.20
C CYS A 231 -5.82 -13.67 -1.25
N GLY A 232 -6.29 -14.80 -0.73
CA GLY A 232 -7.46 -14.89 0.18
C GLY A 232 -8.75 -15.38 -0.49
N VAL A 233 -8.62 -15.95 -1.68
CA VAL A 233 -9.67 -16.55 -2.49
C VAL A 233 -9.14 -17.81 -3.17
N ASP A 234 -10.04 -18.70 -3.58
CA ASP A 234 -9.70 -19.85 -4.41
C ASP A 234 -9.69 -19.55 -5.92
N GLU A 235 -9.37 -20.55 -6.74
CA GLU A 235 -9.32 -20.41 -8.20
C GLU A 235 -10.69 -20.07 -8.81
N ALA A 236 -11.78 -20.65 -8.30
CA ALA A 236 -13.12 -20.41 -8.83
C ALA A 236 -13.55 -18.96 -8.57
N GLU A 237 -13.26 -18.43 -7.38
CA GLU A 237 -13.46 -17.03 -7.04
C GLU A 237 -12.61 -16.08 -7.90
N LEU A 238 -11.37 -16.45 -8.24
CA LEU A 238 -10.54 -15.66 -9.17
C LEU A 238 -11.08 -15.66 -10.61
N VAL A 239 -11.59 -16.80 -11.08
CA VAL A 239 -12.28 -16.89 -12.38
C VAL A 239 -13.53 -16.00 -12.37
N GLU A 240 -14.34 -16.09 -11.31
CA GLU A 240 -15.53 -15.23 -11.14
C GLU A 240 -15.15 -13.74 -11.14
N LEU A 241 -14.08 -13.36 -10.44
CA LEU A 241 -13.59 -11.98 -10.43
C LEU A 241 -13.21 -11.50 -11.84
N ALA A 242 -12.54 -12.36 -12.62
CA ALA A 242 -12.14 -12.05 -14.00
C ALA A 242 -13.34 -11.92 -14.94
N GLU A 243 -14.39 -12.74 -14.75
CA GLU A 243 -15.64 -12.65 -15.50
C GLU A 243 -16.42 -11.37 -15.15
N ARG A 244 -16.58 -11.08 -13.85
CA ARG A 244 -17.28 -9.89 -13.36
C ARG A 244 -16.58 -8.59 -13.72
N ALA A 245 -15.25 -8.59 -13.89
CA ALA A 245 -14.52 -7.43 -14.40
C ALA A 245 -14.96 -7.05 -15.83
N GLY A 246 -15.50 -8.00 -16.61
CA GLY A 246 -16.07 -7.76 -17.94
C GLY A 246 -15.11 -7.01 -18.86
N ARG A 247 -15.52 -5.83 -19.35
CA ARG A 247 -14.67 -4.98 -20.21
C ARG A 247 -13.37 -4.51 -19.53
N HIS A 248 -13.30 -4.56 -18.20
CA HIS A 248 -12.14 -4.15 -17.41
C HIS A 248 -11.17 -5.30 -17.09
N ARG A 249 -11.40 -6.49 -17.65
CA ARG A 249 -10.52 -7.66 -17.47
C ARG A 249 -9.07 -7.39 -17.87
N GLY A 250 -8.84 -6.52 -18.87
CA GLY A 250 -7.48 -6.12 -19.26
C GLY A 250 -6.74 -5.34 -18.16
N GLN A 251 -7.43 -4.42 -17.47
CA GLN A 251 -6.89 -3.68 -16.34
C GLN A 251 -6.66 -4.59 -15.13
N LEU A 252 -7.61 -5.49 -14.83
CA LEU A 252 -7.44 -6.51 -13.79
C LEU A 252 -6.16 -7.34 -14.05
N ALA A 253 -6.01 -7.86 -15.27
CA ALA A 253 -4.85 -8.67 -15.66
C ALA A 253 -3.54 -7.90 -15.60
N GLN A 254 -3.53 -6.61 -15.97
CA GLN A 254 -2.36 -5.74 -15.81
C GLN A 254 -1.92 -5.66 -14.33
N GLY A 255 -2.87 -5.43 -13.42
CA GLY A 255 -2.59 -5.42 -11.98
C GLY A 255 -2.03 -6.75 -11.48
N SER A 256 -2.62 -7.86 -11.90
CA SER A 256 -2.13 -9.20 -11.56
C SER A 256 -0.72 -9.48 -12.09
N ALA A 257 -0.41 -9.04 -13.31
CA ALA A 257 0.94 -9.17 -13.88
C ALA A 257 1.98 -8.40 -13.07
N PHE A 258 1.65 -7.17 -12.64
CA PHE A 258 2.51 -6.37 -11.78
C PHE A 258 2.73 -7.05 -10.41
N ALA A 259 1.67 -7.61 -9.82
CA ALA A 259 1.78 -8.36 -8.57
C ALA A 259 2.67 -9.60 -8.69
N ALA A 260 2.62 -10.29 -9.83
CA ALA A 260 3.50 -11.44 -10.09
C ALA A 260 4.97 -11.01 -10.21
N ASP A 261 5.26 -9.91 -10.93
CA ASP A 261 6.61 -9.35 -11.05
C ASP A 261 7.16 -8.89 -9.69
N ALA A 262 6.33 -8.21 -8.89
CA ALA A 262 6.71 -7.74 -7.55
C ALA A 262 6.96 -8.87 -6.51
N ARG A 263 6.65 -10.13 -6.84
CA ARG A 263 6.91 -11.29 -5.98
C ARG A 263 8.24 -11.98 -6.29
N VAL A 264 8.80 -11.78 -7.49
CA VAL A 264 10.05 -12.41 -7.97
C VAL A 264 11.25 -11.56 -7.56
#